data_AF-A0A382WJS5-F1
#
_entry.id   AF-A0A382WJS5-F1
#
_cell.length_a   1.000
_cell.length_b   1.000
_cell.length_c   1.000
_cell.angle_alpha   90.00
_cell.angle_beta   90.00
_cell.angle_gamma   90.00
#
_symmetry.space_group_name_H-M   'P 1'
#
loop_
_entity.id
_entity.type
_entity.pdbx_description
1 polymer ?
#
loop_
_entity_poly.entity_id
_entity_poly.type
_entity_poly.pdbx_seq_one_letter_code
_entity_poly.pdbx_strand_id
1 'polypeptide(L)'
;MFEPNEDAEVKVIENIKGRSAIIIDDFYKNPDEVRELALSLEYTEDPERIAGFPGKRCFLNTPEVKDKLYNLFLDLCDDELWKSKAQIGSGKIRPFNLDDFNISWSEQAFMVNCTNDSFIVKNPLAEIPHQDYWEKDTEEEYRFQFGCVIYLNTPDECAGGTRLYSYNGQMSIPSNKEGIQNLKDQYGFDVSLGPVLTSMSDDYKFKYVKDKVNSNNNNNPFAVEFEAEMKYNR
;
A
#
# COMPACT_ATOMS: atom_id res chain seq x y z
N MET A 1 -16.27 -17.43 -7.93
CA MET A 1 -15.87 -16.03 -7.80
C MET A 1 -14.33 -15.95 -7.76
N PHE A 2 -13.72 -14.76 -7.87
CA PHE A 2 -12.25 -14.54 -7.76
C PHE A 2 -11.33 -15.24 -8.78
N GLU A 3 -11.82 -15.71 -9.91
CA GLU A 3 -10.95 -16.29 -10.95
C GLU A 3 -10.09 -15.18 -11.58
N PRO A 4 -8.76 -15.37 -11.70
CA PRO A 4 -7.93 -14.49 -12.51
C PRO A 4 -8.39 -14.50 -13.96
N ASN A 5 -8.23 -13.37 -14.65
CA ASN A 5 -8.40 -13.31 -16.09
C ASN A 5 -7.13 -13.84 -16.78
N GLU A 6 -7.27 -14.83 -17.64
CA GLU A 6 -6.15 -15.40 -18.42
C GLU A 6 -5.61 -14.41 -19.47
N ASP A 7 -6.43 -13.45 -19.87
CA ASP A 7 -6.08 -12.40 -20.84
C ASP A 7 -5.63 -11.10 -20.16
N ALA A 8 -5.33 -11.11 -18.85
CA ALA A 8 -4.89 -9.93 -18.11
C ALA A 8 -3.61 -9.33 -18.69
N GLU A 9 -3.54 -8.00 -18.76
CA GLU A 9 -2.36 -7.29 -19.27
C GLU A 9 -1.34 -7.08 -18.14
N VAL A 10 -0.18 -7.73 -18.24
CA VAL A 10 0.90 -7.63 -17.26
C VAL A 10 1.99 -6.66 -17.73
N LYS A 11 2.33 -5.69 -16.88
CA LYS A 11 3.41 -4.71 -17.09
C LYS A 11 4.42 -4.80 -15.96
N VAL A 12 5.68 -5.00 -16.31
CA VAL A 12 6.80 -4.96 -15.36
C VAL A 12 7.45 -3.59 -15.41
N ILE A 13 7.51 -2.93 -14.24
CA ILE A 13 8.17 -1.63 -14.07
C ILE A 13 9.41 -1.83 -13.23
N GLU A 14 10.57 -1.49 -13.79
CA GLU A 14 11.87 -1.68 -13.16
C GLU A 14 12.51 -0.34 -12.79
N ASN A 15 13.42 -0.37 -11.81
CA ASN A 15 14.28 0.75 -11.44
C ASN A 15 13.56 1.97 -10.89
N ILE A 16 12.46 1.76 -10.16
CA ILE A 16 11.81 2.78 -9.32
C ILE A 16 12.73 3.02 -8.10
N LYS A 17 13.77 3.83 -8.27
CA LYS A 17 14.84 4.02 -7.26
C LYS A 17 15.40 2.69 -6.73
N GLY A 18 15.67 1.77 -7.66
CA GLY A 18 16.19 0.43 -7.34
C GLY A 18 15.12 -0.60 -6.94
N ARG A 19 13.83 -0.22 -6.85
CA ARG A 19 12.69 -1.13 -6.67
C ARG A 19 12.09 -1.52 -8.03
N SER A 20 11.25 -2.55 -8.04
CA SER A 20 10.43 -2.93 -9.19
C SER A 20 8.97 -3.11 -8.74
N ALA A 21 8.03 -3.02 -9.69
CA ALA A 21 6.62 -3.27 -9.49
C ALA A 21 6.04 -4.06 -10.67
N ILE A 22 4.99 -4.83 -10.42
CA ILE A 22 4.19 -5.49 -11.46
C ILE A 22 2.79 -4.87 -11.42
N ILE A 23 2.30 -4.43 -12.58
CA ILE A 23 0.93 -3.96 -12.76
C ILE A 23 0.19 -4.99 -13.58
N ILE A 24 -1.00 -5.38 -13.12
CA ILE A 24 -1.88 -6.30 -13.82
C ILE A 24 -3.21 -5.56 -14.06
N ASP A 25 -3.42 -5.13 -15.29
CA ASP A 25 -4.70 -4.60 -15.74
C ASP A 25 -5.65 -5.80 -16.04
N ASP A 26 -6.97 -5.62 -15.90
CA ASP A 26 -7.96 -6.68 -16.13
C ASP A 26 -7.85 -7.91 -15.20
N PHE A 27 -7.43 -7.73 -13.94
CA PHE A 27 -7.04 -8.82 -13.04
C PHE A 27 -8.06 -9.96 -12.86
N TYR A 28 -9.32 -9.65 -12.56
CA TYR A 28 -10.36 -10.66 -12.37
C TYR A 28 -11.11 -10.93 -13.67
N LYS A 29 -11.44 -12.20 -13.91
CA LYS A 29 -12.29 -12.62 -15.03
C LYS A 29 -13.71 -12.03 -14.96
N ASN A 30 -14.26 -11.91 -13.75
CA ASN A 30 -15.56 -11.29 -13.49
C ASN A 30 -15.40 -10.19 -12.42
N PRO A 31 -14.89 -8.99 -12.77
CA PRO A 31 -14.60 -7.95 -11.79
C PRO A 31 -15.88 -7.37 -11.16
N ASP A 32 -16.99 -7.36 -11.90
CA ASP A 32 -18.30 -6.90 -11.39
C ASP A 32 -18.82 -7.82 -10.28
N GLU A 33 -18.70 -9.14 -10.42
CA GLU A 33 -19.14 -10.13 -9.42
C GLU A 33 -18.37 -9.96 -8.09
N VAL A 34 -17.05 -9.78 -8.17
CA VAL A 34 -16.19 -9.54 -6.99
C VAL A 34 -16.54 -8.20 -6.34
N ARG A 35 -16.82 -7.17 -7.16
CA ARG A 35 -17.22 -5.84 -6.68
C ARG A 35 -18.59 -5.86 -6.01
N GLU A 36 -19.57 -6.55 -6.57
CA GLU A 36 -20.90 -6.72 -5.97
C GLU A 36 -20.80 -7.40 -4.60
N LEU A 37 -19.96 -8.43 -4.48
CA LEU A 37 -19.67 -9.03 -3.19
C LEU A 37 -19.07 -7.98 -2.24
N ALA A 38 -18.02 -7.25 -2.65
CA ALA A 38 -17.37 -6.24 -1.82
C ALA A 38 -18.38 -5.22 -1.25
N LEU A 39 -19.28 -4.71 -2.09
CA LEU A 39 -20.32 -3.76 -1.67
C LEU A 39 -21.40 -4.35 -0.76
N SER A 40 -21.62 -5.67 -0.82
CA SER A 40 -22.62 -6.35 0.00
C SER A 40 -22.15 -6.63 1.44
N LEU A 41 -20.84 -6.52 1.70
CA LEU A 41 -20.26 -6.86 3.00
C LEU A 41 -20.44 -5.75 4.03
N GLU A 42 -20.44 -6.15 5.30
CA GLU A 42 -20.46 -5.21 6.42
C GLU A 42 -19.06 -4.62 6.66
N TYR A 43 -18.99 -3.29 6.67
CA TYR A 43 -17.76 -2.53 6.90
C TYR A 43 -17.68 -2.05 8.35
N THR A 44 -16.50 -2.20 8.95
CA THR A 44 -16.22 -1.75 10.32
C THR A 44 -15.25 -0.58 10.36
N GLU A 45 -15.39 0.26 11.39
CA GLU A 45 -14.46 1.32 11.82
C GLU A 45 -13.63 0.91 13.05
N ASP A 46 -13.74 -0.36 13.50
CA ASP A 46 -13.02 -0.89 14.65
C ASP A 46 -11.49 -0.84 14.42
N PRO A 47 -10.72 -0.09 15.24
CA PRO A 47 -9.27 0.04 15.09
C PRO A 47 -8.51 -1.28 15.08
N GLU A 48 -8.97 -2.29 15.85
CA GLU A 48 -8.30 -3.60 15.91
C GLU A 48 -8.43 -4.35 14.57
N ARG A 49 -9.57 -4.18 13.88
CA ARG A 49 -9.83 -4.83 12.60
C ARG A 49 -9.25 -4.05 11.42
N ILE A 50 -9.22 -2.73 11.53
CA ILE A 50 -8.64 -1.84 10.52
C ILE A 50 -7.11 -1.90 10.52
N ALA A 51 -6.47 -2.20 11.65
CA ALA A 51 -5.02 -2.34 11.76
C ALA A 51 -4.24 -1.12 11.22
N GLY A 52 -4.76 0.09 11.46
CA GLY A 52 -4.12 1.36 11.08
C GLY A 52 -4.30 1.79 9.61
N PHE A 53 -5.01 1.02 8.79
CA PHE A 53 -5.29 1.42 7.41
C PHE A 53 -6.35 2.53 7.32
N PRO A 54 -6.30 3.42 6.32
CA PRO A 54 -7.33 4.43 6.11
C PRO A 54 -8.71 3.82 5.79
N GLY A 55 -9.77 4.52 6.21
CA GLY A 55 -11.14 4.22 5.84
C GLY A 55 -11.81 3.17 6.72
N LYS A 56 -12.69 2.39 6.10
CA LYS A 56 -13.37 1.25 6.69
C LYS A 56 -12.85 -0.04 6.08
N ARG A 57 -12.99 -1.15 6.80
CA ARG A 57 -12.59 -2.47 6.30
C ARG A 57 -13.70 -3.48 6.44
N CYS A 58 -13.80 -4.39 5.49
CA CYS A 58 -14.51 -5.65 5.66
C CYS A 58 -13.53 -6.82 5.48
N PHE A 59 -13.90 -7.96 6.05
CA PHE A 59 -13.11 -9.19 5.98
C PHE A 59 -14.05 -10.37 5.83
N LEU A 60 -13.87 -11.14 4.77
CA LEU A 60 -14.62 -12.37 4.50
C LEU A 60 -13.64 -13.52 4.36
N ASN A 61 -13.64 -14.41 5.35
CA ASN A 61 -12.89 -15.65 5.26
C ASN A 61 -13.59 -16.62 4.30
N THR A 62 -13.01 -16.81 3.12
CA THR A 62 -13.50 -17.74 2.09
C THR A 62 -12.34 -18.55 1.52
N PRO A 63 -12.51 -19.86 1.29
CA PRO A 63 -11.48 -20.67 0.63
C PRO A 63 -11.23 -20.24 -0.82
N GLU A 64 -12.22 -19.63 -1.51
CA GLU A 64 -12.09 -19.30 -2.93
C GLU A 64 -10.91 -18.37 -3.23
N VAL A 65 -10.63 -17.37 -2.39
CA VAL A 65 -9.44 -16.51 -2.55
C VAL A 65 -8.17 -17.33 -2.53
N LYS A 66 -8.05 -18.23 -1.55
CA LYS A 66 -6.85 -19.07 -1.39
C LYS A 66 -6.73 -20.04 -2.55
N ASP A 67 -7.80 -20.72 -2.93
CA ASP A 67 -7.77 -21.76 -3.95
C ASP A 67 -7.56 -21.20 -5.36
N LYS A 68 -8.19 -20.06 -5.68
CA LYS A 68 -8.18 -19.48 -7.03
C LYS A 68 -6.96 -18.61 -7.30
N LEU A 69 -6.40 -17.96 -6.27
CA LEU A 69 -5.29 -17.01 -6.44
C LEU A 69 -3.92 -17.57 -6.04
N TYR A 70 -3.84 -18.73 -5.39
CA TYR A 70 -2.57 -19.28 -4.87
C TYR A 70 -1.48 -19.36 -5.93
N ASN A 71 -1.74 -20.07 -7.03
CA ASN A 71 -0.72 -20.30 -8.07
C ASN A 71 -0.27 -18.97 -8.68
N LEU A 72 -1.21 -18.05 -8.95
CA LEU A 72 -0.88 -16.73 -9.49
C LEU A 72 0.07 -15.96 -8.55
N PHE A 73 -0.25 -15.87 -7.26
CA PHE A 73 0.60 -15.13 -6.32
C PHE A 73 1.91 -15.85 -6.02
N LEU A 74 1.92 -17.18 -6.02
CA LEU A 74 3.14 -17.96 -5.92
C LEU A 74 4.09 -17.64 -7.09
N ASP A 75 3.58 -17.70 -8.33
CA ASP A 75 4.35 -17.40 -9.53
C ASP A 75 4.85 -15.94 -9.52
N LEU A 76 4.00 -14.99 -9.13
CA LEU A 76 4.38 -13.59 -9.01
C LEU A 76 5.45 -13.35 -7.95
N CYS A 77 5.42 -14.06 -6.82
CA CYS A 77 6.37 -13.86 -5.72
C CYS A 77 7.70 -14.61 -5.92
N ASP A 78 7.68 -15.75 -6.63
CA ASP A 78 8.88 -16.54 -6.96
C ASP A 78 9.53 -16.12 -8.31
N ASP A 79 9.07 -15.03 -8.91
CA ASP A 79 9.62 -14.55 -10.20
C ASP A 79 11.11 -14.13 -10.12
N GLU A 80 11.84 -14.37 -11.20
CA GLU A 80 13.28 -14.03 -11.33
C GLU A 80 13.57 -12.52 -11.25
N LEU A 81 12.55 -11.68 -11.50
CA LEU A 81 12.59 -10.24 -11.29
C LEU A 81 13.07 -9.88 -9.88
N TRP A 82 12.67 -10.65 -8.87
CA TRP A 82 13.01 -10.40 -7.47
C TRP A 82 14.35 -11.00 -7.07
N LYS A 83 14.68 -12.17 -7.63
CA LYS A 83 15.89 -12.94 -7.31
C LYS A 83 17.16 -12.24 -7.78
N SER A 84 17.13 -11.62 -8.96
CA SER A 84 18.27 -10.90 -9.54
C SER A 84 18.59 -9.55 -8.86
N LYS A 85 17.65 -9.00 -8.07
CA LYS A 85 17.69 -7.65 -7.51
C LYS A 85 17.67 -7.59 -5.99
N ALA A 86 17.94 -8.71 -5.33
CA ALA A 86 17.83 -8.85 -3.88
C ALA A 86 18.74 -7.89 -3.06
N GLN A 87 19.52 -7.00 -3.67
CA GLN A 87 20.20 -5.91 -2.96
C GLN A 87 19.34 -4.63 -2.95
N ILE A 88 18.57 -4.37 -1.88
CA ILE A 88 18.03 -3.02 -1.67
C ILE A 88 18.09 -2.61 -0.19
N GLY A 89 18.74 -1.47 0.06
CA GLY A 89 18.75 -0.76 1.34
C GLY A 89 19.92 -1.11 2.26
N SER A 90 20.06 -2.38 2.63
CA SER A 90 21.09 -2.85 3.58
C SER A 90 22.16 -3.76 2.97
N GLY A 91 22.10 -4.00 1.65
CA GLY A 91 22.97 -4.96 0.96
C GLY A 91 22.62 -6.43 1.23
N LYS A 92 21.54 -6.70 1.98
CA LYS A 92 21.06 -8.05 2.30
C LYS A 92 20.13 -8.59 1.21
N ILE A 93 20.50 -9.73 0.64
CA ILE A 93 19.69 -10.54 -0.26
C ILE A 93 18.50 -11.13 0.50
N ARG A 94 17.28 -10.83 0.09
CA ARG A 94 16.04 -11.46 0.59
C ARG A 94 15.51 -12.44 -0.47
N PRO A 95 15.89 -13.71 -0.42
CA PRO A 95 15.32 -14.69 -1.33
C PRO A 95 13.84 -14.91 -0.99
N PHE A 96 13.03 -15.19 -2.01
CA PHE A 96 11.68 -15.72 -1.79
C PHE A 96 11.76 -17.01 -0.98
N ASN A 97 10.88 -17.16 0.02
CA ASN A 97 10.78 -18.35 0.85
C ASN A 97 9.36 -18.94 0.73
N LEU A 98 9.27 -20.15 0.17
CA LEU A 98 8.01 -20.84 -0.05
C LEU A 98 7.29 -21.20 1.26
N ASP A 99 8.02 -21.54 2.32
CA ASP A 99 7.41 -21.90 3.60
C ASP A 99 6.77 -20.68 4.26
N ASP A 100 7.48 -19.55 4.29
CA ASP A 100 6.96 -18.28 4.81
C ASP A 100 5.78 -17.78 3.98
N PHE A 101 5.84 -17.93 2.65
CA PHE A 101 4.72 -17.65 1.76
C PHE A 101 3.51 -18.51 2.10
N ASN A 102 3.67 -19.83 2.26
CA ASN A 102 2.56 -20.74 2.55
C ASN A 102 1.93 -20.49 3.92
N ILE A 103 2.73 -20.17 4.94
CA ILE A 103 2.23 -19.76 6.25
C ILE A 103 1.36 -18.50 6.10
N SER A 104 1.89 -17.47 5.44
CA SER A 104 1.18 -16.20 5.21
C SER A 104 -0.06 -16.38 4.33
N TRP A 105 0.01 -17.26 3.32
CA TRP A 105 -1.08 -17.53 2.39
C TRP A 105 -2.24 -18.25 3.07
N SER A 106 -1.95 -19.14 4.02
CA SER A 106 -2.97 -19.91 4.75
C SER A 106 -3.96 -19.04 5.51
N GLU A 107 -3.51 -17.83 5.90
CA GLU A 107 -4.28 -16.81 6.64
C GLU A 107 -4.99 -15.81 5.72
N GLN A 108 -4.81 -15.90 4.39
CA GLN A 108 -5.43 -14.97 3.44
C GLN A 108 -6.95 -15.15 3.37
N ALA A 109 -7.61 -14.03 3.11
CA ALA A 109 -9.05 -13.91 3.00
C ALA A 109 -9.41 -12.76 2.07
N PHE A 110 -10.69 -12.61 1.74
CA PHE A 110 -11.13 -11.45 0.98
C PHE A 110 -11.26 -10.24 1.91
N MET A 111 -10.32 -9.30 1.79
CA MET A 111 -10.26 -8.09 2.60
C MET A 111 -10.40 -6.86 1.69
N VAL A 112 -11.33 -5.98 2.02
CA VAL A 112 -11.58 -4.76 1.24
C VAL A 112 -11.48 -3.55 2.13
N ASN A 113 -10.69 -2.57 1.70
CA ASN A 113 -10.64 -1.24 2.30
C ASN A 113 -11.56 -0.31 1.49
N CYS A 114 -12.36 0.50 2.19
CA CYS A 114 -13.20 1.53 1.59
C CYS A 114 -12.85 2.88 2.22
N THR A 115 -12.29 3.77 1.39
CA THR A 115 -11.90 5.13 1.79
C THR A 115 -12.60 6.13 0.87
N ASN A 116 -13.00 7.27 1.42
CA ASN A 116 -13.64 8.36 0.67
C ASN A 116 -13.14 9.72 1.15
N ASP A 117 -13.48 10.77 0.41
CA ASP A 117 -13.07 12.15 0.69
C ASP A 117 -13.45 12.60 2.10
N SER A 118 -14.65 12.24 2.58
CA SER A 118 -15.07 12.63 3.94
C SER A 118 -14.18 12.00 5.01
N PHE A 119 -13.71 10.77 4.82
CA PHE A 119 -12.78 10.13 5.76
C PHE A 119 -11.44 10.86 5.75
N ILE A 120 -10.88 11.10 4.56
CA ILE A 120 -9.57 11.72 4.38
C ILE A 120 -9.53 13.14 4.95
N VAL A 121 -10.57 13.95 4.70
CA VAL A 121 -10.66 15.31 5.24
C VAL A 121 -10.64 15.30 6.77
N LYS A 122 -11.38 14.36 7.40
CA LYS A 122 -11.40 14.20 8.87
C LYS A 122 -10.13 13.56 9.43
N ASN A 123 -9.41 12.80 8.62
CA ASN A 123 -8.21 12.04 9.00
C ASN A 123 -7.05 12.41 8.07
N PRO A 124 -6.59 13.67 8.08
CA PRO A 124 -5.65 14.18 7.08
C PRO A 124 -4.28 13.52 7.13
N LEU A 125 -3.93 12.84 8.22
CA LEU A 125 -2.69 12.06 8.32
C LEU A 125 -2.70 10.83 7.39
N ALA A 126 -3.86 10.37 6.94
CA ALA A 126 -3.98 9.26 5.98
C ALA A 126 -3.41 9.60 4.59
N GLU A 127 -3.17 10.88 4.29
CA GLU A 127 -2.52 11.33 3.05
C GLU A 127 -0.99 11.20 3.08
N ILE A 128 -0.41 10.95 4.25
CA ILE A 128 1.05 10.84 4.38
C ILE A 128 1.49 9.50 3.82
N PRO A 129 2.50 9.46 2.93
CA PRO A 129 3.07 8.20 2.47
C PRO A 129 3.53 7.34 3.65
N HIS A 130 3.18 6.05 3.62
CA HIS A 130 3.58 5.07 4.64
C HIS A 130 4.42 3.95 4.01
N GLN A 131 5.01 3.11 4.86
CA GLN A 131 5.65 1.86 4.47
C GLN A 131 5.06 0.74 5.32
N ASP A 132 4.78 -0.43 4.71
CA ASP A 132 4.16 -1.56 5.42
C ASP A 132 5.18 -2.37 6.24
N TYR A 133 6.46 -2.15 5.97
CA TYR A 133 7.55 -2.88 6.62
C TYR A 133 8.66 -1.92 7.02
N TRP A 134 9.18 -2.10 8.23
CA TRP A 134 10.39 -1.45 8.70
C TRP A 134 11.46 -2.51 8.97
N GLU A 135 12.66 -2.29 8.41
CA GLU A 135 13.82 -3.11 8.73
C GLU A 135 14.20 -2.83 10.19
N LYS A 136 14.02 -3.83 11.05
CA LYS A 136 14.56 -3.79 12.41
C LYS A 136 16.06 -4.07 12.35
N ASP A 137 16.83 -3.48 13.26
CA ASP A 137 18.27 -3.75 13.42
C ASP A 137 18.57 -5.20 13.86
N THR A 138 17.56 -6.05 14.02
CA THR A 138 17.67 -7.45 14.42
C THR A 138 17.60 -8.37 13.20
N GLU A 139 18.46 -9.39 13.16
CA GLU A 139 18.49 -10.41 12.09
C GLU A 139 17.24 -11.31 12.04
N GLU A 140 16.34 -11.16 13.00
CA GLU A 140 15.17 -12.01 13.17
C GLU A 140 13.95 -11.47 12.39
N GLU A 141 13.59 -12.25 11.37
CA GLU A 141 12.27 -12.38 10.74
C GLU A 141 11.89 -11.35 9.66
N TYR A 142 12.27 -11.68 8.43
CA TYR A 142 11.86 -11.00 7.20
C TYR A 142 10.51 -11.55 6.68
N ARG A 143 9.41 -11.31 7.41
CA ARG A 143 8.10 -11.91 7.05
C ARG A 143 7.30 -11.14 5.98
N PHE A 144 7.64 -9.87 5.72
CA PHE A 144 6.90 -9.03 4.76
C PHE A 144 7.80 -8.60 3.61
N GLN A 145 7.57 -9.19 2.43
CA GLN A 145 8.35 -8.92 1.22
C GLN A 145 7.53 -8.22 0.12
N PHE A 146 6.24 -8.52 0.03
CA PHE A 146 5.36 -8.05 -1.03
C PHE A 146 4.09 -7.45 -0.45
N GLY A 147 3.63 -6.35 -1.05
CA GLY A 147 2.31 -5.78 -0.84
C GLY A 147 1.52 -5.85 -2.15
N CYS A 148 0.23 -6.12 -2.06
CA CYS A 148 -0.67 -6.15 -3.21
C CYS A 148 -1.93 -5.33 -2.92
N VAL A 149 -2.33 -4.53 -3.90
CA VAL A 149 -3.59 -3.78 -3.90
C VAL A 149 -4.31 -4.06 -5.21
N ILE A 150 -5.59 -4.39 -5.12
CA ILE A 150 -6.46 -4.59 -6.27
C ILE A 150 -7.59 -3.57 -6.18
N TYR A 151 -7.78 -2.80 -7.24
CA TYR A 151 -8.82 -1.77 -7.28
C TYR A 151 -10.13 -2.31 -7.84
N LEU A 152 -11.23 -2.01 -7.17
CA LEU A 152 -12.59 -2.41 -7.57
C LEU A 152 -13.50 -1.21 -7.86
N ASN A 153 -12.96 0.01 -7.84
CA ASN A 153 -13.71 1.22 -8.13
C ASN A 153 -13.87 1.40 -9.64
N THR A 154 -15.06 1.83 -10.07
CA THR A 154 -15.24 2.27 -11.47
C THR A 154 -14.55 3.62 -11.71
N PRO A 155 -14.25 4.00 -12.97
CA PRO A 155 -13.63 5.29 -13.27
C PRO A 155 -14.42 6.52 -12.79
N ASP A 156 -15.74 6.38 -12.65
CA ASP A 156 -16.63 7.45 -12.17
C ASP A 156 -16.58 7.63 -10.64
N GLU A 157 -16.07 6.64 -9.90
CA GLU A 157 -16.02 6.64 -8.43
C GLU A 157 -14.68 7.17 -7.88
N CYS A 158 -13.58 6.95 -8.61
CA CYS A 158 -12.26 7.36 -8.19
C CYS A 158 -11.35 7.56 -9.41
N ALA A 159 -10.69 8.71 -9.51
CA ALA A 159 -9.66 8.98 -10.51
C ALA A 159 -8.24 8.66 -9.99
N GLY A 160 -8.15 7.80 -8.97
CA GLY A 160 -6.94 7.57 -8.18
C GLY A 160 -5.99 6.52 -8.73
N GLY A 161 -5.18 5.95 -7.84
CA GLY A 161 -4.13 5.00 -8.14
C GLY A 161 -3.19 4.80 -6.96
N THR A 162 -2.01 4.21 -7.22
CA THR A 162 -0.94 4.08 -6.23
C THR A 162 0.23 4.96 -6.63
N ARG A 163 0.71 5.80 -5.72
CA ARG A 163 2.00 6.50 -5.87
C ARG A 163 3.04 5.85 -4.96
N LEU A 164 4.22 5.62 -5.50
CA LEU A 164 5.39 5.24 -4.73
C LEU A 164 6.25 6.47 -4.49
N TYR A 165 6.56 6.72 -3.22
CA TYR A 165 7.31 7.89 -2.80
C TYR A 165 8.72 7.50 -2.36
N SER A 166 9.68 8.38 -2.63
CA SER A 166 10.92 8.42 -1.85
C SER A 166 10.82 9.50 -0.78
N TYR A 167 11.54 9.25 0.32
CA TYR A 167 11.78 10.22 1.38
C TYR A 167 13.28 10.53 1.42
N ASN A 168 13.67 11.79 1.17
CA ASN A 168 15.07 12.20 1.03
C ASN A 168 15.85 11.30 0.06
N GLY A 169 15.20 10.92 -1.05
CA GLY A 169 15.78 10.06 -2.08
C GLY A 169 15.85 8.57 -1.74
N GLN A 170 15.35 8.15 -0.56
CA GLN A 170 15.31 6.75 -0.12
C GLN A 170 13.88 6.19 -0.23
N MET A 171 13.73 4.97 -0.76
CA MET A 171 12.42 4.30 -0.87
C MET A 171 11.94 3.66 0.43
N SER A 172 12.73 3.71 1.49
CA SER A 172 12.41 3.12 2.78
C SER A 172 13.11 3.89 3.88
N ILE A 173 12.42 4.13 4.99
CA ILE A 173 12.98 4.81 6.16
C ILE A 173 13.41 3.72 7.17
N PRO A 174 14.62 3.82 7.76
CA PRO A 174 15.06 2.91 8.81
C PRO A 174 14.14 2.95 10.02
N SER A 175 13.98 1.82 10.73
CA SER A 175 13.19 1.75 11.97
C SER A 175 13.84 2.44 13.17
N ASN A 176 15.08 2.93 13.04
CA ASN A 176 15.82 3.45 14.19
C ASN A 176 15.19 4.76 14.71
N LYS A 177 15.22 4.93 16.04
CA LYS A 177 14.63 6.08 16.74
C LYS A 177 15.17 7.41 16.22
N GLU A 178 16.41 7.43 15.77
CA GLU A 178 17.08 8.60 15.21
C GLU A 178 16.49 9.00 13.85
N GLY A 179 16.21 8.03 12.96
CA GLY A 179 15.52 8.26 11.70
C GLY A 179 14.15 8.90 11.91
N ILE A 180 13.32 8.32 12.78
CA ILE A 180 11.98 8.83 13.13
C ILE A 180 12.04 10.21 13.81
N GLN A 181 13.00 10.43 14.73
CA GLN A 181 13.17 11.70 15.42
C GLN A 181 13.66 12.81 14.47
N ASN A 182 14.57 12.47 13.53
CA ASN A 182 15.02 13.38 12.48
C ASN A 182 13.87 13.81 11.55
N LEU A 183 12.88 12.93 11.27
CA LEU A 183 11.68 13.34 10.53
C LEU A 183 10.93 14.47 11.24
N LYS A 184 10.76 14.34 12.56
CA LYS A 184 10.06 15.32 13.40
C LYS A 184 10.82 16.64 13.47
N ASP A 185 12.13 16.56 13.72
CA ASP A 185 12.97 17.73 13.98
C ASP A 185 13.32 18.50 12.71
N GLN A 186 13.54 17.83 11.58
CA GLN A 186 14.03 18.46 10.34
C GLN A 186 12.91 19.10 9.50
N TYR A 187 11.68 18.57 9.56
CA TYR A 187 10.58 19.03 8.70
C TYR A 187 9.42 19.64 9.47
N GLY A 188 9.52 19.68 10.81
CA GLY A 188 8.42 20.12 11.66
C GLY A 188 7.17 19.26 11.51
N PHE A 189 7.35 18.02 11.04
CA PHE A 189 6.30 17.01 10.93
C PHE A 189 6.05 16.42 12.33
N ASP A 190 5.73 17.31 13.26
CA ASP A 190 5.27 16.91 14.56
C ASP A 190 3.86 16.36 14.38
N VAL A 191 3.69 15.08 14.10
CA VAL A 191 2.36 14.42 14.07
C VAL A 191 1.55 14.67 15.36
N SER A 192 2.15 15.19 16.43
CA SER A 192 1.41 15.63 17.59
C SER A 192 0.68 16.98 17.41
N LEU A 193 1.13 17.92 16.55
CA LEU A 193 0.48 19.22 16.20
C LEU A 193 -0.34 19.87 17.34
N GLY A 194 0.13 19.72 18.59
CA GLY A 194 -0.74 19.54 19.76
C GLY A 194 -1.82 20.62 19.97
N PRO A 195 -1.48 21.91 19.98
CA PRO A 195 -2.46 22.97 20.25
C PRO A 195 -2.95 23.76 19.02
N VAL A 196 -2.21 23.76 17.91
CA VAL A 196 -2.47 24.66 16.78
C VAL A 196 -3.48 24.07 15.81
N LEU A 197 -3.31 22.80 15.40
CA LEU A 197 -4.28 22.15 14.52
C LEU A 197 -5.57 21.74 15.24
N THR A 198 -5.52 21.49 16.55
CA THR A 198 -6.73 21.14 17.33
C THR A 198 -7.77 22.26 17.34
N SER A 199 -7.36 23.51 17.06
CA SER A 199 -8.24 24.67 16.92
C SER A 199 -8.72 24.96 15.48
N MET A 200 -8.22 24.21 14.48
CA MET A 200 -8.47 24.46 13.06
C MET A 200 -9.53 23.52 12.47
N SER A 201 -10.18 23.94 11.38
CA SER A 201 -11.12 23.10 10.64
C SER A 201 -10.43 21.94 9.95
N ASP A 202 -11.17 20.85 9.72
CA ASP A 202 -10.65 19.65 9.07
C ASP A 202 -10.17 19.93 7.64
N ASP A 203 -10.87 20.77 6.88
CA ASP A 203 -10.44 21.22 5.55
C ASP A 203 -9.07 21.91 5.57
N TYR A 204 -8.81 22.74 6.58
CA TYR A 204 -7.52 23.41 6.71
C TYR A 204 -6.41 22.41 7.04
N LYS A 205 -6.67 21.47 7.95
CA LYS A 205 -5.69 20.42 8.30
C LYS A 205 -5.37 19.55 7.08
N PHE A 206 -6.41 19.12 6.34
CA PHE A 206 -6.26 18.36 5.11
C PHE A 206 -5.43 19.12 4.09
N LYS A 207 -5.80 20.37 3.79
CA LYS A 207 -5.03 21.20 2.86
C LYS A 207 -3.57 21.37 3.31
N TYR A 208 -3.35 21.63 4.59
CA TYR A 208 -2.00 21.78 5.14
C TYR A 208 -1.15 20.53 4.94
N VAL A 209 -1.65 19.34 5.31
CA VAL A 209 -0.92 18.08 5.13
C VAL A 209 -0.70 17.78 3.65
N LYS A 210 -1.73 17.93 2.83
CA LYS A 210 -1.66 17.71 1.39
C LYS A 210 -0.66 18.63 0.70
N ASP A 211 -0.64 19.91 1.04
CA ASP A 211 0.31 20.88 0.51
C ASP A 211 1.74 20.53 0.95
N LYS A 212 1.94 20.01 2.16
CA LYS A 212 3.25 19.56 2.64
C LYS A 212 3.77 18.36 1.84
N VAL A 213 2.94 17.32 1.68
CA VAL A 213 3.30 16.10 0.92
C VAL A 213 3.56 16.42 -0.55
N ASN A 214 2.75 17.29 -1.17
CA ASN A 214 2.82 17.58 -2.60
C ASN A 214 3.64 18.83 -2.97
N SER A 215 4.28 19.50 -2.02
CA SER A 215 4.99 20.76 -2.32
C SER A 215 6.20 20.51 -3.24
N ASN A 216 6.28 21.23 -4.36
CA ASN A 216 7.43 21.17 -5.27
C ASN A 216 8.60 22.09 -4.85
N ASN A 217 8.73 22.40 -3.56
CA ASN A 217 9.84 23.24 -3.09
C ASN A 217 11.07 22.38 -2.76
N ASN A 218 12.26 22.98 -2.82
CA ASN A 218 13.54 22.29 -2.58
C ASN A 218 13.70 21.72 -1.15
N ASN A 219 12.73 21.97 -0.25
CA ASN A 219 12.73 21.49 1.12
C ASN A 219 11.68 20.40 1.37
N ASN A 220 10.94 19.94 0.35
CA ASN A 220 10.03 18.81 0.50
C ASN A 220 10.83 17.49 0.51
N PRO A 221 10.77 16.69 1.57
CA PRO A 221 11.48 15.43 1.59
C PRO A 221 10.80 14.35 0.74
N PHE A 222 9.52 14.51 0.39
CA PHE A 222 8.77 13.55 -0.41
C PHE A 222 8.93 13.83 -1.90
N ALA A 223 9.20 12.79 -2.67
CA ALA A 223 9.16 12.82 -4.13
C ALA A 223 8.34 11.63 -4.66
N VAL A 224 7.45 11.88 -5.62
CA VAL A 224 6.76 10.82 -6.35
C VAL A 224 7.74 10.21 -7.34
N GLU A 225 8.10 8.95 -7.14
CA GLU A 225 9.04 8.22 -8.00
C GLU A 225 8.32 7.39 -9.06
N PHE A 226 7.07 7.02 -8.77
CA PHE A 226 6.23 6.26 -9.67
C PHE A 226 4.75 6.48 -9.34
N GLU A 227 3.91 6.45 -10.38
CA GLU A 227 2.46 6.52 -10.26
C GLU A 227 1.85 5.43 -11.15
N ALA A 228 1.08 4.53 -10.53
CA ALA A 228 0.22 3.59 -11.21
C ALA A 228 -1.20 4.14 -11.18
N GLU A 229 -1.79 4.35 -12.35
CA GLU A 229 -3.19 4.72 -12.47
C GLU A 229 -4.08 3.52 -12.12
N MET A 230 -5.20 3.80 -11.46
CA MET A 230 -6.25 2.81 -11.30
C MET A 230 -6.94 2.56 -12.64
N LYS A 231 -7.03 1.30 -13.05
CA LYS A 231 -7.89 0.89 -14.17
C LYS A 231 -8.92 -0.13 -13.71
N TYR A 232 -10.15 0.15 -14.07
CA TYR A 232 -11.26 -0.77 -13.92
C TYR A 232 -11.89 -0.96 -15.28
N ASN A 233 -11.64 -2.13 -15.84
CA ASN A 233 -12.11 -2.52 -17.14
C ASN A 233 -13.28 -3.49 -16.93
N ARG A 234 -14.31 -3.35 -17.76
CA ARG A 234 -15.56 -4.13 -17.71
C ARG A 234 -15.55 -5.23 -18.76
#